data_AF-A0A2V9JZ69-F1
#
_entry.id   AF-A0A2V9JZ69-F1
#
_cell.length_a   1.000
_cell.length_b   1.000
_cell.length_c   1.000
_cell.angle_alpha   90.00
_cell.angle_beta   90.00
_cell.angle_gamma   90.00
#
_symmetry.space_group_name_H-M   'P 1'
#
loop_
_entity.id
_entity.type
_entity.pdbx_description
1 polymer ?
#
loop_
_entity_poly.entity_id
_entity_poly.type
_entity_poly.pdbx_seq_one_letter_code
_entity_poly.pdbx_strand_id
1 'polypeptide(L)'
;MRSGTDKIHNFLVRSFGALWLLPLAVAQTPPQYPALPSETPAKFEPVTAGFDYVKRDVMIPMRDGVKLHTVILVPKGAKGAPMLLTRTPYNATDLTNHASSAHLGPILNGYDNATEVIVEGGYVRVVQDVRGKHGSEGDYVMNRPLH
;
A
#
# COMPACT_ATOMS: atom_id res chain seq x y z
N MET A 1 70.21 -54.88 11.73
CA MET A 1 70.98 -53.70 12.19
C MET A 1 69.98 -52.64 12.61
N ARG A 2 69.95 -52.30 13.91
CA ARG A 2 69.45 -51.06 14.60
C ARG A 2 68.18 -50.36 14.06
N SER A 3 67.09 -50.23 14.83
CA SER A 3 66.90 -49.44 16.07
C SER A 3 66.92 -47.92 15.86
N GLY A 4 65.88 -47.24 16.36
CA GLY A 4 65.92 -45.84 16.81
C GLY A 4 65.12 -44.86 15.93
N THR A 5 63.94 -44.38 16.36
CA THR A 5 63.68 -43.23 17.28
C THR A 5 63.84 -41.85 16.65
N ASP A 6 62.74 -41.11 16.71
CA ASP A 6 62.59 -39.68 17.04
C ASP A 6 63.41 -38.63 16.29
N LYS A 7 62.70 -37.64 15.73
CA LYS A 7 62.80 -36.25 16.22
C LYS A 7 61.77 -35.31 15.61
N ILE A 8 60.96 -34.83 16.54
CA ILE A 8 60.13 -33.63 16.53
C ILE A 8 61.01 -32.42 16.23
N HIS A 9 60.63 -31.56 15.29
CA HIS A 9 61.14 -30.19 15.22
C HIS A 9 60.01 -29.19 15.43
N ASN A 10 60.13 -28.54 16.58
CA ASN A 10 59.35 -27.44 17.11
C ASN A 10 59.64 -26.18 16.27
N PHE A 11 58.62 -25.51 15.71
CA PHE A 11 58.75 -24.13 15.25
C PHE A 11 57.84 -23.24 16.09
N LEU A 12 58.42 -22.74 17.17
CA LEU A 12 57.94 -21.67 18.03
C LEU A 12 58.27 -20.33 17.36
N VAL A 13 57.30 -19.58 16.83
CA VAL A 13 57.45 -18.12 16.62
C VAL A 13 56.13 -17.38 16.89
N ARG A 14 56.03 -16.90 18.13
CA ARG A 14 55.69 -15.54 18.57
C ARG A 14 54.46 -14.84 17.97
N SER A 15 53.46 -14.74 18.83
CA SER A 15 52.39 -13.76 18.87
C SER A 15 52.87 -12.32 18.60
N PHE A 16 52.22 -11.62 17.67
CA PHE A 16 52.18 -10.16 17.63
C PHE A 16 50.71 -9.74 17.46
N GLY A 17 50.11 -9.27 18.56
CA GLY A 17 48.77 -8.70 18.55
C GLY A 17 48.80 -7.30 17.94
N ALA A 18 48.13 -7.12 16.80
CA ALA A 18 47.82 -5.81 16.25
C ALA A 18 46.41 -5.41 16.73
N LEU A 19 46.36 -4.53 17.73
CA LEU A 19 45.13 -3.98 18.29
C LEU A 19 44.57 -2.93 17.31
N TRP A 20 43.55 -3.29 16.53
CA TRP A 20 42.79 -2.36 15.70
C TRP A 20 41.84 -1.54 16.58
N LEU A 21 42.12 -0.24 16.74
CA LEU A 21 41.21 0.72 17.36
C LEU A 21 40.09 1.07 16.38
N LEU A 22 38.91 0.46 16.56
CA LEU A 22 37.67 0.87 15.91
C LEU A 22 37.16 2.18 16.54
N PRO A 23 36.84 3.23 15.76
CA PRO A 23 36.19 4.41 16.31
C PRO A 23 34.75 4.06 16.70
N LEU A 24 34.43 4.24 17.98
CA LEU A 24 33.07 4.15 18.49
C LEU A 24 32.25 5.32 17.91
N ALA A 25 31.46 5.02 16.88
CA ALA A 25 30.36 5.90 16.48
C ALA A 25 29.33 5.90 17.61
N VAL A 26 29.26 7.00 18.37
CA VAL A 26 28.18 7.25 19.31
C VAL A 26 26.88 7.49 18.52
N ALA A 27 26.04 6.47 18.46
CA ALA A 27 24.67 6.62 17.97
C ALA A 27 23.92 7.57 18.91
N GLN A 28 23.51 8.74 18.41
CA GLN A 28 22.64 9.64 19.15
C GLN A 28 21.25 9.00 19.19
N THR A 29 20.82 8.54 20.37
CA THR A 29 19.44 8.11 20.59
C THR A 29 18.51 9.31 20.41
N PRO A 30 17.39 9.18 19.67
CA PRO A 30 16.41 10.26 19.56
C PRO A 30 15.94 10.67 20.96
N PRO A 31 15.69 11.97 21.20
CA PRO A 31 15.26 12.46 22.50
C PRO A 31 13.95 11.78 22.88
N GLN A 32 14.01 10.92 23.89
CA GLN A 32 12.83 10.33 24.50
C GLN A 32 12.31 11.34 25.52
N TYR A 33 11.03 11.73 25.41
CA TYR A 33 10.38 12.66 26.33
C TYR A 33 9.49 11.86 27.30
N PRO A 34 10.04 11.19 28.34
CA PRO A 34 9.28 10.29 29.21
C PRO A 34 8.17 10.98 30.02
N ALA A 35 8.23 12.31 30.13
CA ALA A 35 7.23 13.13 30.84
C ALA A 35 6.04 13.56 29.96
N LEU A 36 6.10 13.33 28.64
CA LEU A 36 5.02 13.69 27.72
C LEU A 36 4.32 12.42 27.24
N PRO A 37 3.02 12.21 27.54
CA PRO A 37 2.29 11.12 26.91
C PRO A 37 2.21 11.33 25.40
N SER A 38 2.18 10.24 24.62
CA SER A 38 1.98 10.35 23.18
C SER A 38 0.56 10.83 22.90
N GLU A 39 0.42 12.01 22.29
CA GLU A 39 -0.87 12.60 21.91
C GLU A 39 -1.43 11.99 20.61
N THR A 40 -0.59 11.27 19.87
CA THR A 40 -1.02 10.54 18.68
C THR A 40 -1.79 9.28 19.11
N PRO A 41 -3.05 9.11 18.67
CA PRO A 41 -3.81 7.93 19.03
C PRO A 41 -3.17 6.68 18.43
N ALA A 42 -3.24 5.56 19.15
CA ALA A 42 -2.74 4.26 18.67
C ALA A 42 -3.41 3.79 17.37
N LYS A 43 -4.62 4.29 17.07
CA LYS A 43 -5.35 4.09 15.83
C LYS A 43 -5.85 5.43 15.31
N PHE A 44 -5.51 5.75 14.07
CA PHE A 44 -6.03 6.93 13.39
C PHE A 44 -7.29 6.55 12.61
N GLU A 45 -8.42 7.14 12.97
CA GLU A 45 -9.68 7.03 12.23
C GLU A 45 -9.95 8.38 11.55
N PRO A 46 -9.99 8.45 10.20
CA PRO A 46 -10.23 9.71 9.52
C PRO A 46 -11.64 10.22 9.80
N VAL A 47 -11.77 11.50 10.17
CA VAL A 47 -13.06 12.14 10.39
C VAL A 47 -13.72 12.42 9.04
N THR A 48 -14.69 11.59 8.66
CA THR A 48 -15.44 11.68 7.39
C THR A 48 -16.86 12.24 7.55
N ALA A 49 -17.23 12.67 8.76
CA ALA A 49 -18.57 13.18 9.08
C ALA A 49 -19.00 14.34 8.15
N GLY A 50 -18.06 15.22 7.78
CA GLY A 50 -18.31 16.36 6.90
C GLY A 50 -18.31 16.05 5.39
N PHE A 51 -18.03 14.82 4.98
CA PHE A 51 -17.92 14.49 3.55
C PHE A 51 -19.32 14.46 2.92
N ASP A 52 -19.48 14.84 1.66
CA ASP A 52 -20.77 14.74 0.95
C ASP A 52 -20.99 13.38 0.27
N TYR A 53 -20.06 12.44 0.45
CA TYR A 53 -20.11 11.07 -0.03
C TYR A 53 -19.61 10.07 1.02
N VAL A 54 -19.81 8.78 0.73
CA VAL A 54 -19.22 7.65 1.43
C VAL A 54 -18.38 6.86 0.44
N LYS A 55 -17.10 6.66 0.75
CA LYS A 55 -16.20 5.78 -0.01
C LYS A 55 -16.24 4.37 0.59
N ARG A 56 -16.40 3.37 -0.27
CA ARG A 56 -16.25 1.96 0.09
C ARG A 56 -15.17 1.36 -0.80
N ASP A 57 -14.22 0.71 -0.17
CA ASP A 57 -13.15 -0.04 -0.82
C ASP A 57 -13.42 -1.52 -0.55
N VAL A 58 -13.72 -2.29 -1.59
CA VAL A 58 -14.20 -3.66 -1.47
C VAL A 58 -13.57 -4.60 -2.50
N MET A 59 -13.39 -5.85 -2.09
CA MET A 59 -12.93 -6.95 -2.94
C MET A 59 -14.13 -7.77 -3.40
N ILE A 60 -14.49 -7.69 -4.68
CA ILE A 60 -15.66 -8.38 -5.26
C ILE A 60 -15.23 -9.73 -5.86
N PRO A 61 -15.75 -10.87 -5.35
CA PRO A 61 -15.41 -12.18 -5.89
C PRO A 61 -16.05 -12.41 -7.26
N MET A 62 -15.26 -12.91 -8.21
CA MET A 62 -15.70 -13.32 -9.53
C MET A 62 -16.12 -14.80 -9.54
N ARG A 63 -16.68 -15.26 -10.66
CA ARG A 63 -17.13 -16.66 -10.86
C ARG A 63 -16.07 -17.73 -10.60
N ASP A 64 -14.81 -17.39 -10.74
CA ASP A 64 -13.65 -18.26 -10.57
C ASP A 64 -12.94 -18.04 -9.21
N GLY A 65 -13.59 -17.33 -8.28
CA GLY A 65 -13.09 -17.08 -6.93
C GLY A 65 -12.10 -15.91 -6.80
N VAL A 66 -11.50 -15.45 -7.90
CA VAL A 66 -10.61 -14.29 -7.91
C VAL A 66 -11.36 -13.02 -7.55
N LYS A 67 -10.77 -12.19 -6.70
CA LYS A 67 -11.41 -10.96 -6.23
C LYS A 67 -10.87 -9.71 -6.92
N LEU A 68 -11.77 -8.82 -7.31
CA LEU A 68 -11.42 -7.56 -7.95
C LEU A 68 -11.59 -6.40 -6.98
N HIS A 69 -10.55 -5.59 -6.86
CA HIS A 69 -10.57 -4.35 -6.11
C HIS A 69 -11.50 -3.35 -6.77
N THR A 70 -12.46 -2.85 -6.00
CA THR A 70 -13.52 -1.96 -6.46
C THR A 70 -13.73 -0.84 -5.46
N VAL A 71 -13.62 0.40 -5.94
CA VAL A 71 -13.94 1.59 -5.19
C VAL A 71 -15.35 2.06 -5.56
N ILE A 72 -16.19 2.27 -4.56
CA ILE A 72 -17.58 2.72 -4.70
C ILE A 72 -17.73 4.03 -3.95
N LEU A 73 -18.08 5.10 -4.66
CA LEU A 73 -18.37 6.41 -4.10
C LEU A 73 -19.88 6.64 -4.16
N VAL A 74 -20.50 6.70 -2.98
CA VAL A 74 -21.94 6.87 -2.82
C VAL A 74 -22.22 8.28 -2.32
N PRO A 75 -22.92 9.15 -3.08
CA PRO A 75 -23.35 10.45 -2.57
C PRO A 75 -24.19 10.28 -1.29
N LYS A 76 -23.98 11.12 -0.28
CA LYS A 76 -24.77 11.07 0.96
C LYS A 76 -26.24 11.35 0.65
N GLY A 77 -27.12 10.58 1.28
CA GLY A 77 -28.57 10.69 1.06
C GLY A 77 -29.07 10.00 -0.22
N ALA A 78 -28.19 9.44 -1.05
CA ALA A 78 -28.60 8.69 -2.24
C ALA A 78 -29.51 7.50 -1.88
N LYS A 79 -30.69 7.43 -2.53
CA LYS A 79 -31.64 6.33 -2.43
C LYS A 79 -32.14 5.98 -3.83
N GLY A 80 -32.04 4.71 -4.23
CA GLY A 80 -32.41 4.28 -5.57
C GLY A 80 -31.58 4.92 -6.69
N ALA A 81 -30.37 5.40 -6.38
CA ALA A 81 -29.51 6.07 -7.34
C ALA A 81 -28.92 5.09 -8.36
N PRO A 82 -28.79 5.49 -9.65
CA PRO A 82 -28.13 4.69 -10.67
C PRO A 82 -26.62 4.56 -10.40
N MET A 83 -25.99 3.55 -11.00
CA MET A 83 -24.55 3.30 -10.87
C MET A 83 -23.84 3.52 -12.20
N LEU A 84 -22.71 4.23 -12.18
CA LEU A 84 -21.81 4.39 -13.32
C LEU A 84 -20.51 3.62 -13.07
N LEU A 85 -20.35 2.49 -13.76
CA LEU A 85 -19.21 1.58 -13.60
C LEU A 85 -18.15 1.81 -14.69
N THR A 86 -16.92 2.03 -14.25
CA THR A 86 -15.71 1.89 -15.07
C THR A 86 -14.92 0.69 -14.60
N ARG A 87 -14.41 -0.09 -15.55
CA ARG A 87 -13.37 -1.09 -15.30
C ARG A 87 -12.07 -0.63 -15.96
N THR A 88 -11.00 -0.50 -15.18
CA THR A 88 -9.78 0.19 -15.61
C THR A 88 -8.52 -0.61 -15.29
N PRO A 89 -7.49 -0.58 -16.15
CA PRO A 89 -6.15 -1.05 -15.81
C PRO A 89 -5.29 0.02 -15.13
N TYR A 90 -5.84 1.20 -14.80
CA TYR A 90 -5.13 2.40 -14.37
C TYR A 90 -5.42 2.85 -12.93
N ASN A 91 -5.42 1.91 -11.98
CA ASN A 91 -5.56 2.11 -10.53
C ASN A 91 -6.85 2.81 -10.10
N ALA A 92 -7.84 2.01 -9.71
CA ALA A 92 -9.12 2.49 -9.23
C ALA A 92 -9.02 3.41 -8.00
N THR A 93 -8.04 3.22 -7.13
CA THR A 93 -7.83 4.07 -5.94
C THR A 93 -7.39 5.46 -6.35
N ASP A 94 -6.43 5.57 -7.27
CA ASP A 94 -5.90 6.87 -7.70
C ASP A 94 -6.95 7.64 -8.48
N LEU A 95 -7.69 6.97 -9.37
CA LEU A 95 -8.78 7.56 -10.16
C LEU A 95 -9.98 8.02 -9.32
N THR A 96 -10.01 7.66 -8.03
CA THR A 96 -11.06 8.06 -7.08
C THR A 96 -10.51 8.86 -5.90
N ASN A 97 -9.31 9.40 -6.04
CA ASN A 97 -8.62 10.13 -4.97
C ASN A 97 -7.71 11.25 -5.51
N HIS A 98 -8.13 11.95 -6.57
CA HIS A 98 -7.32 12.99 -7.22
C HIS A 98 -7.06 14.22 -6.33
N ALA A 99 -7.88 14.42 -5.29
CA ALA A 99 -7.71 15.47 -4.30
C ALA A 99 -8.04 14.95 -2.90
N SER A 100 -7.41 15.51 -1.87
CA SER A 100 -7.84 15.31 -0.49
C SER A 100 -9.02 16.24 -0.20
N SER A 101 -10.24 15.80 -0.53
CA SER A 101 -11.45 16.62 -0.39
C SER A 101 -12.61 15.86 0.23
N ALA A 102 -13.37 16.58 1.05
CA ALA A 102 -14.66 16.15 1.59
C ALA A 102 -15.78 16.16 0.52
N HIS A 103 -15.53 16.79 -0.63
CA HIS A 103 -16.49 16.92 -1.72
C HIS A 103 -16.20 15.95 -2.87
N LEU A 104 -17.25 15.33 -3.40
CA LEU A 104 -17.16 14.32 -4.45
C LEU A 104 -16.58 14.87 -5.76
N GLY A 105 -16.92 16.11 -6.13
CA GLY A 105 -16.46 16.72 -7.39
C GLY A 105 -14.94 16.79 -7.53
N PRO A 106 -14.21 17.41 -6.58
CA PRO A 106 -12.76 17.51 -6.63
C PRO A 106 -12.02 16.17 -6.66
N ILE A 107 -12.53 15.13 -5.98
CA ILE A 107 -11.86 13.82 -5.95
C ILE A 107 -12.01 13.03 -7.25
N LEU A 108 -13.00 13.41 -8.08
CA LEU A 108 -13.31 12.83 -9.38
C LEU A 108 -12.74 13.65 -10.55
N ASN A 109 -11.96 14.70 -10.30
CA ASN A 109 -11.35 15.46 -11.38
C ASN A 109 -10.27 14.61 -12.09
N GLY A 110 -10.50 14.21 -13.34
CA GLY A 110 -9.53 13.44 -14.10
C GLY A 110 -10.11 12.67 -15.29
N TYR A 111 -9.25 11.86 -15.90
CA TYR A 111 -9.60 11.02 -17.03
C TYR A 111 -10.65 9.97 -16.65
N ASP A 112 -11.65 9.79 -17.52
CA ASP A 112 -12.76 8.83 -17.35
C ASP A 112 -13.73 9.09 -16.18
N ASN A 113 -13.67 10.28 -15.57
CA ASN A 113 -14.68 10.76 -14.63
C ASN A 113 -15.41 11.95 -15.26
N ALA A 114 -16.61 11.71 -15.79
CA ALA A 114 -17.50 12.77 -16.21
C ALA A 114 -18.13 13.44 -14.97
N THR A 115 -17.34 14.25 -14.26
CA THR A 115 -17.69 14.80 -12.94
C THR A 115 -19.04 15.51 -12.95
N GLU A 116 -19.34 16.30 -13.98
CA GLU A 116 -20.64 16.97 -14.14
C GLU A 116 -21.78 15.95 -14.16
N VAL A 117 -21.70 14.94 -15.05
CA VAL A 117 -22.73 13.89 -15.15
C VAL A 117 -22.88 13.09 -13.87
N ILE A 118 -21.77 12.76 -13.20
CA ILE A 118 -21.77 11.94 -12.00
C ILE A 118 -22.36 12.69 -10.82
N VAL A 119 -21.87 13.91 -10.57
CA VAL A 119 -22.23 14.71 -9.40
C VAL A 119 -23.62 15.31 -9.57
N GLU A 120 -23.89 15.98 -10.71
CA GLU A 120 -25.19 16.61 -10.96
C GLU A 120 -26.29 15.56 -11.19
N GLY A 121 -25.95 14.45 -11.84
CA GLY A 121 -26.87 13.32 -12.05
C GLY A 121 -27.09 12.45 -10.81
N GLY A 122 -26.38 12.70 -9.70
CA GLY A 122 -26.51 11.94 -8.46
C GLY A 122 -26.17 10.45 -8.60
N TYR A 123 -25.24 10.09 -9.49
CA TYR A 123 -24.84 8.71 -9.71
C TYR A 123 -23.94 8.19 -8.57
N VAL A 124 -24.10 6.92 -8.25
CA VAL A 124 -23.07 6.17 -7.52
C VAL A 124 -21.95 5.86 -8.50
N ARG A 125 -20.75 6.38 -8.22
CA ARG A 125 -19.59 6.15 -9.07
C ARG A 125 -18.86 4.89 -8.61
N VAL A 126 -18.64 3.97 -9.53
CA VAL A 126 -17.88 2.73 -9.28
C VAL A 126 -16.71 2.62 -10.23
N VAL A 127 -15.52 2.44 -9.66
CA VAL A 127 -14.29 2.21 -10.41
C VAL A 127 -13.69 0.91 -9.92
N GLN A 128 -13.43 -0.01 -10.84
CA GLN A 128 -12.91 -1.33 -10.53
C GLN A 128 -11.61 -1.58 -11.30
N ASP A 129 -10.60 -2.08 -10.61
CA ASP A 129 -9.38 -2.56 -11.25
C ASP A 129 -9.66 -3.86 -12.01
N VAL A 130 -9.21 -3.93 -13.27
CA VAL A 130 -9.28 -5.19 -14.02
C VAL A 130 -8.40 -6.26 -13.38
N ARG A 131 -8.77 -7.52 -13.56
CA ARG A 131 -8.01 -8.69 -13.06
C ARG A 131 -6.52 -8.60 -13.38
N GLY A 132 -5.69 -8.79 -12.36
CA GLY A 132 -4.23 -8.76 -12.39
C GLY A 132 -3.62 -7.36 -12.43
N LYS A 133 -4.38 -6.32 -12.11
CA LYS A 133 -3.89 -4.95 -12.00
C LYS A 133 -4.16 -4.39 -10.61
N HIS A 134 -3.17 -3.70 -10.06
CA HIS A 134 -3.26 -2.93 -8.81
C HIS A 134 -3.82 -3.78 -7.66
N GLY A 135 -4.96 -3.40 -7.07
CA GLY A 135 -5.56 -4.14 -5.97
C GLY A 135 -6.26 -5.44 -6.38
N SER A 136 -6.48 -5.68 -7.67
CA SER A 136 -7.19 -6.87 -8.16
C SER A 136 -6.29 -8.08 -8.29
N GLU A 137 -6.81 -9.23 -7.84
CA GLU A 137 -6.14 -10.53 -7.93
C GLU A 137 -6.13 -11.09 -9.38
N GLY A 138 -5.44 -12.22 -9.56
CA GLY A 138 -5.37 -13.00 -10.81
C GLY A 138 -4.34 -12.49 -11.83
N ASP A 139 -4.26 -13.15 -12.99
CA ASP A 139 -3.25 -12.81 -14.01
C ASP A 139 -3.75 -11.78 -15.02
N TYR A 140 -2.94 -10.78 -15.33
CA TYR A 140 -3.29 -9.76 -16.33
C TYR A 140 -2.99 -10.20 -17.76
N VAL A 141 -3.92 -9.88 -18.67
CA VAL A 141 -3.79 -10.10 -20.11
C VAL A 141 -4.28 -8.83 -20.79
N MET A 142 -3.43 -8.21 -21.62
CA MET A 142 -3.68 -6.90 -22.25
C MET A 142 -5.03 -6.83 -22.96
N ASN A 143 -5.30 -7.77 -23.86
CA ASN A 143 -6.55 -7.84 -24.61
C ASN A 143 -7.12 -9.25 -24.41
N ARG A 144 -7.82 -9.49 -23.30
CA ARG A 144 -8.52 -10.77 -23.11
C ARG A 144 -9.52 -10.99 -24.25
N PRO A 145 -9.52 -12.17 -24.89
CA PRO A 145 -10.52 -12.51 -25.90
C PRO A 145 -11.94 -12.39 -25.36
N LEU A 146 -12.90 -12.10 -26.24
CA LEU A 146 -14.32 -12.28 -25.92
C LEU A 146 -14.61 -13.78 -25.96
N HIS A 147 -15.31 -14.29 -24.94
CA HIS A 147 -15.66 -15.69 -24.77
C HIS A 147 -17.17 -15.82 -24.96
#